data_AF-A0A1H8C6Y7-F1
#
_entry.id   AF-A0A1H8C6Y7-F1
#
_cell.length_a   1.000
_cell.length_b   1.000
_cell.length_c   1.000
_cell.angle_alpha   90.00
_cell.angle_beta   90.00
_cell.angle_gamma   90.00
#
_symmetry.space_group_name_H-M   'P 1'
#
loop_
_entity.id
_entity.type
_entity.pdbx_description
1 polymer ?
#
loop_
_entity_poly.entity_id
_entity_poly.type
_entity_poly.pdbx_seq_one_letter_code
_entity_poly.pdbx_strand_id
1 'polypeptide(L)'
;MKPTASAGLFCELYWGTSLSEAWSFGPTHEQVHAALDGKAPLPLYGFTLPEEPFLLAERTGQGYRVFVPPAATVERDVPGGGFQAVPESLLSRKEGRVSVELPEGTTLRLTQGQLHLCLQHSVAKDRVSGLRPRDLAWLALVAVVFVSAPLSFIIAGPSPERVAESNARVLAEAREKEAERRKRLGVDTPLRPITEVPQASDGGTQLKVPASFSVQ
;
A
#
# COMPACT_ATOMS: atom_id res chain seq x y z
N MET A 1 5.67 -25.96 -15.93
CA MET A 1 4.83 -25.15 -15.03
C MET A 1 3.82 -26.09 -14.39
N LYS A 2 3.66 -26.07 -13.06
CA LYS A 2 2.60 -26.85 -12.39
C LYS A 2 1.30 -26.05 -12.53
N PRO A 3 0.19 -26.68 -12.96
CA PRO A 3 -1.09 -25.99 -13.06
C PRO A 3 -1.49 -25.54 -11.65
N THR A 4 -1.72 -24.24 -11.50
CA THR A 4 -2.22 -23.68 -10.24
C THR A 4 -3.73 -23.89 -10.24
N ALA A 5 -4.15 -25.10 -9.86
CA ALA A 5 -5.54 -25.50 -9.68
C ALA A 5 -6.28 -24.72 -8.57
N SER A 6 -5.82 -23.53 -8.19
CA SER A 6 -6.47 -22.60 -7.25
C SER A 6 -6.64 -21.19 -7.82
N ALA A 7 -6.32 -20.94 -9.09
CA ALA A 7 -6.60 -19.65 -9.71
C ALA A 7 -8.12 -19.49 -9.91
N GLY A 8 -8.65 -18.33 -9.53
CA GLY A 8 -10.04 -17.96 -9.80
C GLY A 8 -10.25 -17.52 -11.25
N LEU A 9 -11.40 -16.92 -11.56
CA LEU A 9 -11.68 -16.27 -12.83
C LEU A 9 -11.73 -14.75 -12.63
N PHE A 10 -11.14 -13.99 -13.54
CA PHE A 10 -11.22 -12.53 -13.54
C PHE A 10 -11.78 -12.06 -14.88
N CYS A 11 -12.78 -11.19 -14.82
CA CYS A 11 -13.53 -10.70 -15.96
C CYS A 11 -13.47 -9.17 -15.99
N GLU A 12 -13.16 -8.59 -17.14
CA GLU A 12 -13.17 -7.15 -17.38
C GLU A 12 -14.11 -6.83 -18.54
N LEU A 13 -15.08 -5.96 -18.32
CA LEU A 13 -16.00 -5.47 -19.34
C LEU A 13 -15.56 -4.09 -19.81
N TYR A 14 -15.34 -3.95 -21.11
CA TYR A 14 -14.99 -2.71 -21.78
C TYR A 14 -16.11 -2.28 -22.74
N TRP A 15 -16.29 -0.97 -22.84
CA TRP A 15 -17.00 -0.33 -23.93
C TRP A 15 -16.00 0.44 -24.79
N GLY A 16 -15.72 -0.09 -25.98
CA GLY A 16 -14.64 0.38 -26.83
C GLY A 16 -13.30 0.20 -26.12
N THR A 17 -12.64 1.31 -25.78
CA THR A 17 -11.35 1.29 -25.07
C THR A 17 -11.48 1.59 -23.58
N SER A 18 -12.69 1.91 -23.11
CA SER A 18 -12.92 2.30 -21.71
C SER A 18 -13.32 1.08 -20.90
N LEU A 19 -12.60 0.83 -19.80
CA LEU A 19 -13.01 -0.17 -18.81
C LEU A 19 -14.29 0.32 -18.13
N SER A 20 -15.36 -0.46 -18.26
CA SER A 20 -16.63 -0.20 -17.60
C SER A 20 -16.62 -0.81 -16.21
N GLU A 21 -16.41 -2.12 -16.11
CA GLU A 21 -16.52 -2.88 -14.86
C GLU A 21 -15.56 -4.08 -14.85
N ALA A 22 -15.21 -4.54 -13.64
CA ALA A 22 -14.33 -5.69 -13.47
C ALA A 22 -14.77 -6.54 -12.26
N TRP A 23 -14.71 -7.85 -12.41
CA TRP A 23 -15.12 -8.82 -11.39
C TRP A 23 -14.07 -9.91 -11.20
N SER A 24 -13.86 -10.30 -9.95
CA SER A 24 -13.02 -11.43 -9.60
C SER A 24 -13.86 -12.49 -8.90
N PHE A 25 -13.90 -13.67 -9.49
CA PHE A 25 -14.50 -14.87 -8.93
C PHE A 25 -13.38 -15.73 -8.33
N GLY A 26 -13.45 -16.01 -7.03
CA GLY A 26 -12.46 -16.85 -6.35
C GLY A 26 -12.53 -18.31 -6.81
N PRO A 27 -11.53 -19.15 -6.46
CA PRO A 27 -11.50 -20.55 -6.87
C PRO A 27 -12.68 -21.40 -6.37
N THR A 28 -13.40 -20.94 -5.34
CA THR A 28 -14.61 -21.61 -4.84
C THR A 28 -15.81 -21.46 -5.78
N HIS A 29 -15.76 -20.55 -6.76
CA HIS A 29 -16.84 -20.36 -7.72
C HIS A 29 -16.62 -21.28 -8.92
N GLU A 30 -17.38 -22.39 -8.93
CA GLU A 30 -17.35 -23.37 -10.01
C GLU A 30 -18.10 -22.91 -11.26
N GLN A 31 -19.10 -22.06 -11.11
CA GLN A 31 -19.90 -21.54 -12.22
C GLN A 31 -20.06 -20.03 -12.11
N VAL A 32 -19.92 -19.35 -13.23
CA VAL A 32 -20.14 -17.91 -13.36
C VAL A 32 -21.30 -17.70 -14.32
N HIS A 33 -22.37 -17.12 -13.78
CA HIS A 33 -23.60 -16.85 -14.48
C HIS A 33 -23.68 -15.36 -14.81
N ALA A 34 -24.04 -15.07 -16.05
CA ALA A 34 -24.21 -13.73 -16.58
C ALA A 34 -25.68 -13.43 -16.87
N ALA A 35 -26.10 -12.18 -16.68
CA ALA A 35 -27.42 -11.72 -17.14
C ALA A 35 -27.33 -10.26 -17.58
N LEU A 36 -28.43 -9.73 -18.13
CA LEU A 36 -28.51 -8.31 -18.51
C LEU A 36 -28.76 -7.38 -17.31
N ASP A 37 -29.34 -7.90 -16.23
CA ASP A 37 -29.64 -7.13 -15.01
C ASP A 37 -28.38 -6.89 -14.16
N GLY A 38 -28.25 -5.68 -13.62
CA GLY A 38 -27.19 -5.27 -12.71
C GLY A 38 -27.19 -5.98 -11.35
N LYS A 39 -28.22 -6.79 -11.06
CA LYS A 39 -28.27 -7.64 -9.86
C LYS A 39 -27.59 -9.00 -10.06
N ALA A 40 -27.22 -9.36 -11.29
CA ALA A 40 -26.60 -10.64 -11.58
C ALA A 40 -25.14 -10.70 -11.06
N PRO A 41 -24.60 -11.90 -10.81
CA PRO A 41 -23.20 -12.07 -10.43
C PRO A 41 -22.22 -11.46 -11.45
N LEU A 42 -22.60 -11.46 -12.72
CA LEU A 42 -21.87 -10.82 -13.81
C LEU A 42 -22.85 -10.13 -14.78
N PRO A 43 -23.08 -8.83 -14.67
CA PRO A 43 -23.93 -8.12 -15.61
C PRO A 43 -23.20 -7.90 -16.94
N LEU A 44 -23.74 -8.45 -18.02
CA LEU A 44 -23.21 -8.29 -19.39
C LEU A 44 -24.09 -7.32 -20.17
N TYR A 45 -24.03 -6.04 -19.79
CA TYR A 45 -24.82 -4.98 -20.41
C TYR A 45 -24.66 -4.99 -21.94
N GLY A 46 -25.77 -5.19 -22.66
CA GLY A 46 -25.84 -5.11 -24.11
C GLY A 46 -25.33 -6.33 -24.88
N PHE A 47 -24.81 -7.38 -24.22
CA PHE A 47 -24.56 -8.65 -24.89
C PHE A 47 -25.88 -9.34 -25.27
N THR A 48 -25.92 -10.02 -26.41
CA THR A 48 -27.11 -10.82 -26.76
C THR A 48 -26.98 -12.20 -26.15
N LEU A 49 -27.65 -12.40 -25.02
CA LEU A 49 -27.69 -13.68 -24.32
C LEU A 49 -28.81 -14.56 -24.87
N PRO A 50 -28.59 -15.87 -25.04
CA PRO A 50 -29.62 -16.79 -25.52
C PRO A 50 -30.66 -17.13 -24.45
N GLU A 51 -30.25 -17.09 -23.18
CA GLU A 51 -31.07 -17.37 -22.00
C GLU A 51 -30.56 -16.50 -20.83
N GLU A 52 -31.41 -16.26 -19.83
CA GLU A 52 -31.04 -15.55 -18.62
C GLU A 52 -31.48 -16.35 -17.37
N PRO A 53 -30.58 -16.65 -16.42
CA PRO A 53 -29.13 -16.39 -16.44
C PRO A 53 -28.37 -17.30 -17.43
N PHE A 54 -27.42 -16.74 -18.15
CA PHE A 54 -26.53 -17.45 -19.07
C PHE A 54 -25.30 -17.98 -18.33
N LEU A 55 -25.01 -19.27 -18.45
CA LEU A 55 -23.76 -19.83 -17.95
C LEU A 55 -22.59 -19.33 -18.81
N LEU A 56 -21.80 -18.37 -18.30
CA LEU A 56 -20.67 -17.81 -19.03
C LEU A 56 -19.41 -18.66 -18.87
N ALA A 57 -19.13 -19.14 -17.66
CA ALA A 57 -17.95 -19.94 -17.41
C ALA A 57 -18.23 -21.05 -16.39
N GLU A 58 -17.62 -22.21 -16.64
CA GLU A 58 -17.68 -23.38 -15.77
C GLU A 58 -16.26 -23.86 -15.48
N ARG A 59 -15.98 -24.21 -14.24
CA ARG A 59 -14.70 -24.73 -13.82
C ARG A 59 -14.55 -26.19 -14.27
N THR A 60 -13.41 -26.49 -14.87
CA THR A 60 -13.02 -27.85 -15.26
C THR A 60 -11.82 -28.30 -14.44
N GLY A 61 -11.45 -29.57 -14.54
CA GLY A 61 -10.25 -30.09 -13.86
C GLY A 61 -8.94 -29.42 -14.30
N GLN A 62 -8.92 -28.72 -15.44
CA GLN A 62 -7.74 -28.08 -16.02
C GLN A 62 -7.80 -26.54 -16.02
N GLY A 63 -8.91 -25.92 -15.59
CA GLY A 63 -9.07 -24.46 -15.62
C GLY A 63 -10.54 -24.06 -15.69
N TYR A 64 -10.87 -23.16 -16.63
CA TYR A 64 -12.24 -22.75 -16.91
C TYR A 64 -12.61 -23.04 -18.37
N ARG A 65 -13.84 -23.50 -18.58
CA ARG A 65 -14.50 -23.54 -19.88
C ARG A 65 -15.41 -22.34 -19.99
N VAL A 66 -15.23 -21.54 -21.03
CA VAL A 66 -16.02 -20.34 -21.31
C VAL A 66 -17.03 -20.65 -22.41
N PHE A 67 -18.30 -20.35 -22.17
CA PHE A 67 -19.37 -20.45 -23.15
C PHE A 67 -19.55 -19.11 -23.86
N VAL A 68 -19.61 -19.15 -25.18
CA VAL A 68 -19.61 -17.95 -26.02
C VAL A 68 -21.06 -17.58 -26.36
N PRO A 69 -21.50 -16.34 -26.07
CA PRO A 69 -22.81 -15.85 -26.54
C PRO A 69 -22.90 -15.94 -28.07
N PRO A 70 -24.09 -16.22 -28.64
CA PRO A 70 -24.24 -16.53 -30.07
C PRO A 70 -23.85 -15.37 -31.00
N ALA A 71 -23.96 -14.12 -30.55
CA ALA A 71 -23.60 -12.93 -31.31
C ALA A 71 -22.15 -12.45 -31.05
N ALA A 72 -21.42 -13.12 -30.14
CA ALA A 72 -20.07 -12.74 -29.77
C ALA A 72 -19.03 -13.50 -30.58
N THR A 73 -17.96 -12.81 -30.93
CA THR A 73 -16.76 -13.40 -31.50
C THR A 73 -15.75 -13.67 -30.39
N VAL A 74 -15.01 -14.77 -30.51
CA VAL A 74 -14.01 -15.17 -29.51
C VAL A 74 -12.61 -14.92 -30.05
N GLU A 75 -11.82 -14.20 -29.27
CA GLU A 75 -10.44 -13.86 -29.59
C GLU A 75 -9.54 -14.24 -28.42
N ARG A 76 -8.26 -14.44 -28.68
CA ARG A 76 -7.23 -14.77 -27.69
C ARG A 76 -6.05 -13.82 -27.83
N ASP A 77 -5.43 -13.50 -26.70
CA ASP A 77 -4.20 -12.73 -26.68
C ASP A 77 -3.05 -13.48 -27.38
N VAL A 78 -2.22 -12.70 -28.07
CA VAL A 78 -1.05 -13.19 -28.79
C VAL A 78 0.19 -12.48 -28.23
N PRO A 79 1.33 -13.20 -28.09
CA PRO A 79 2.61 -12.58 -27.75
C PRO A 79 2.91 -11.42 -28.70
N GLY A 80 3.03 -10.21 -28.16
CA GLY A 80 3.15 -8.98 -28.95
C GLY A 80 2.02 -7.97 -28.75
N GLY A 81 1.02 -8.28 -27.91
CA GLY A 81 0.04 -7.30 -27.43
C GLY A 81 -1.19 -7.12 -28.32
N GLY A 82 -1.57 -8.15 -29.06
CA GLY A 82 -2.78 -8.16 -29.89
C GLY A 82 -3.75 -9.28 -29.51
N PHE A 83 -4.93 -9.26 -30.11
CA PHE A 83 -5.93 -10.33 -30.02
C PHE A 83 -6.13 -10.92 -31.41
N GLN A 84 -6.23 -12.25 -31.48
CA GLN A 84 -6.50 -12.99 -32.71
C GLN A 84 -7.73 -13.88 -32.51
N ALA A 85 -8.57 -14.00 -33.53
CA ALA A 85 -9.70 -14.91 -33.51
C ALA A 85 -9.26 -16.34 -33.18
N VAL A 86 -9.95 -17.01 -32.25
CA VAL A 86 -9.64 -18.40 -31.92
C VAL A 86 -10.09 -19.30 -33.07
N PRO A 87 -9.23 -20.21 -33.56
CA PRO A 87 -9.59 -21.15 -34.61
C PRO A 87 -10.78 -22.04 -34.21
N GLU A 88 -11.68 -22.32 -35.15
CA GLU A 88 -12.83 -23.23 -34.97
C GLU A 88 -12.42 -24.62 -34.45
N SER A 89 -11.20 -25.08 -34.72
CA SER A 89 -10.68 -26.36 -34.21
C SER A 89 -10.52 -26.40 -32.69
N LEU A 90 -10.42 -25.24 -32.02
CA LEU A 90 -10.35 -25.11 -30.57
C LEU A 90 -11.71 -24.83 -29.94
N LEU A 91 -12.75 -24.61 -30.75
CA LEU A 91 -14.11 -24.39 -30.31
C LEU A 91 -14.83 -25.75 -30.20
N SER A 92 -15.41 -25.99 -29.04
CA SER A 92 -16.22 -27.17 -28.78
C SER A 92 -17.69 -26.78 -28.87
N ARG A 93 -18.41 -27.35 -29.85
CA ARG A 93 -19.84 -27.15 -30.02
C ARG A 93 -20.59 -28.36 -29.44
N LYS A 94 -21.27 -28.18 -28.32
CA LYS A 94 -22.11 -29.19 -27.67
C LYS A 94 -23.50 -28.64 -27.45
N GLU A 95 -24.53 -29.41 -27.81
CA GLU A 95 -25.94 -29.06 -27.53
C GLU A 95 -26.35 -27.66 -28.02
N GLY A 96 -25.77 -27.21 -29.15
CA GLY A 96 -26.04 -25.88 -29.72
C GLY A 96 -25.30 -24.73 -29.05
N ARG A 97 -24.49 -24.98 -28.01
CA ARG A 97 -23.61 -23.98 -27.37
C ARG A 97 -22.18 -24.12 -27.88
N VAL A 98 -21.55 -22.98 -28.13
CA VAL A 98 -20.13 -22.89 -28.44
C VAL A 98 -19.36 -22.64 -27.14
N SER A 99 -18.32 -23.42 -26.90
CA SER A 99 -17.46 -23.28 -25.73
C SER A 99 -16.00 -23.37 -26.11
N VAL A 100 -15.15 -22.69 -25.33
CA VAL A 100 -13.70 -22.68 -25.49
C VAL A 100 -13.07 -22.86 -24.12
N GLU A 101 -11.98 -23.62 -24.05
CA GLU A 101 -11.20 -23.73 -22.81
C GLU A 101 -10.32 -22.51 -22.66
N LEU A 102 -10.36 -21.85 -21.50
CA LEU A 102 -9.46 -20.76 -21.13
C LEU A 102 -8.13 -21.37 -20.70
N PRO A 103 -7.04 -21.18 -21.44
CA PRO A 103 -5.76 -21.75 -21.05
C PRO A 103 -5.05 -20.87 -20.02
N GLU A 104 -4.25 -21.48 -19.15
CA GLU A 104 -3.47 -20.74 -18.14
C GLU A 104 -2.53 -19.72 -18.80
N GLY A 105 -2.41 -18.53 -18.20
CA GLY A 105 -1.51 -17.47 -18.67
C GLY A 105 -1.94 -16.78 -19.97
N THR A 106 -3.17 -16.99 -20.42
CA THR A 106 -3.75 -16.29 -21.59
C THR A 106 -5.07 -15.61 -21.25
N THR A 107 -5.40 -14.63 -22.09
CA THR A 107 -6.61 -13.81 -22.00
C THR A 107 -7.51 -14.11 -23.18
N LEU A 108 -8.75 -14.50 -22.90
CA LEU A 108 -9.80 -14.60 -23.92
C LEU A 108 -10.59 -13.30 -23.97
N ARG A 109 -10.98 -12.86 -25.15
CA ARG A 109 -11.82 -11.69 -25.35
C ARG A 109 -13.06 -12.08 -26.13
N LEU A 110 -14.24 -11.81 -25.56
CA LEU A 110 -15.51 -11.90 -26.25
C LEU A 110 -15.87 -10.52 -26.80
N THR A 111 -16.01 -10.41 -28.11
CA THR A 111 -16.31 -9.12 -28.76
C THR A 111 -17.70 -9.17 -29.42
N GLN A 112 -18.57 -8.23 -29.05
CA GLN A 112 -19.87 -8.00 -29.68
C GLN A 112 -20.06 -6.50 -29.95
N GLY A 113 -19.85 -6.08 -31.20
CA GLY A 113 -19.88 -4.67 -31.57
C GLY A 113 -18.76 -3.87 -30.90
N GLN A 114 -19.12 -2.91 -30.04
CA GLN A 114 -18.18 -2.14 -29.22
C GLN A 114 -17.94 -2.74 -27.83
N LEU A 115 -18.64 -3.81 -27.47
CA LEU A 115 -18.48 -4.44 -26.17
C LEU A 115 -17.36 -5.48 -26.24
N HIS A 116 -16.44 -5.40 -25.29
CA HIS A 116 -15.38 -6.40 -25.14
C HIS A 116 -15.41 -6.94 -23.72
N LEU A 117 -15.51 -8.26 -23.57
CA LEU A 117 -15.37 -8.94 -22.28
C LEU A 117 -14.06 -9.72 -22.28
N CYS A 118 -13.08 -9.28 -21.50
CA CYS A 118 -11.82 -9.97 -21.32
C CYS A 118 -11.92 -10.93 -20.13
N LEU A 119 -11.59 -12.21 -20.34
CA LEU A 119 -11.55 -13.25 -19.32
C LEU A 119 -10.12 -13.76 -19.17
N GLN A 120 -9.65 -13.81 -17.93
CA GLN A 120 -8.34 -14.33 -17.58
C GLN A 120 -8.40 -15.09 -16.26
N HIS A 121 -7.41 -15.95 -16.02
CA HIS A 121 -7.28 -16.58 -14.71
C HIS A 121 -6.95 -15.51 -13.66
N SER A 122 -7.75 -15.45 -12.60
CA SER A 122 -7.49 -14.55 -11.48
C SER A 122 -6.25 -15.05 -10.74
N VAL A 123 -5.24 -14.17 -10.64
CA VAL A 123 -4.08 -14.36 -9.77
C VAL A 123 -4.45 -13.99 -8.34
N ALA A 124 -5.63 -14.41 -7.87
CA ALA A 124 -6.02 -14.35 -6.47
C ALA A 124 -5.04 -15.24 -5.69
N LYS A 125 -3.85 -14.68 -5.44
CA LYS A 125 -2.86 -15.17 -4.50
C LYS A 125 -3.66 -15.41 -3.25
N ASP A 126 -3.68 -16.66 -2.78
CA ASP A 126 -4.31 -17.06 -1.52
C ASP A 126 -4.18 -15.88 -0.56
N ARG A 127 -5.31 -15.22 -0.26
CA ARG A 127 -5.29 -14.11 0.69
C ARG A 127 -4.57 -14.67 1.89
N VAL A 128 -3.48 -14.02 2.30
CA VAL A 128 -2.62 -14.44 3.42
C VAL A 128 -3.57 -14.94 4.49
N SER A 129 -3.57 -16.26 4.73
CA SER A 129 -4.44 -16.86 5.74
C SER A 129 -4.28 -16.00 6.98
N GLY A 130 -5.38 -15.51 7.55
CA GLY A 130 -5.34 -14.56 8.66
C GLY A 130 -4.31 -14.97 9.72
N LEU A 131 -3.78 -13.97 10.45
CA LEU A 131 -2.73 -14.16 11.46
C LEU A 131 -2.95 -15.46 12.23
N ARG A 132 -1.98 -16.38 12.17
CA ARG A 132 -2.11 -17.66 12.84
C ARG A 132 -2.22 -17.40 14.35
N PRO A 133 -2.84 -18.29 15.14
CA PRO A 133 -2.89 -18.14 16.60
C PRO A 133 -1.50 -17.93 17.23
N ARG A 134 -0.48 -18.54 16.63
CA ARG A 134 0.93 -18.34 17.00
C ARG A 134 1.43 -16.92 16.72
N ASP A 135 1.05 -16.33 15.58
CA ASP A 135 1.42 -14.96 15.21
C ASP A 135 0.73 -13.96 16.14
N LEU A 136 -0.54 -14.21 16.49
CA LEU A 136 -1.28 -13.43 17.49
C LEU A 136 -0.64 -13.52 18.89
N ALA A 137 -0.24 -14.71 19.32
CA ALA A 137 0.45 -14.89 20.61
C ALA A 137 1.80 -14.16 20.64
N TRP A 138 2.53 -14.18 19.52
CA TRP A 138 3.80 -13.48 19.40
C TRP A 138 3.61 -11.96 19.39
N LEU A 139 2.59 -11.47 18.67
CA LEU A 139 2.23 -10.05 18.63
C LEU A 139 1.78 -9.55 20.01
N ALA A 140 1.01 -10.36 20.75
CA ALA A 140 0.65 -10.08 22.14
C ALA A 140 1.88 -9.98 23.05
N LEU A 141 2.84 -10.91 22.92
CA LEU A 141 4.09 -10.85 23.69
C LEU A 141 4.88 -9.57 23.39
N VAL A 142 5.02 -9.19 22.13
CA VAL A 142 5.69 -7.95 21.72
C VAL A 142 4.96 -6.74 22.30
N ALA A 143 3.63 -6.71 22.22
CA ALA A 143 2.84 -5.64 22.81
C ALA A 143 3.03 -5.54 24.33
N VAL A 144 3.06 -6.67 25.04
CA VAL A 144 3.31 -6.71 26.49
C VAL A 144 4.69 -6.16 26.82
N VAL A 145 5.74 -6.55 26.08
CA VAL A 145 7.10 -6.03 26.29
C VAL A 145 7.18 -4.54 25.98
N PHE A 146 6.53 -4.10 24.90
CA PHE A 146 6.53 -2.71 24.48
C PHE A 146 5.80 -1.78 25.45
N VAL A 147 4.72 -2.27 26.07
CA VAL A 147 3.95 -1.52 27.07
C VAL A 147 4.61 -1.61 28.46
N SER A 148 5.28 -2.72 28.79
CA SER A 148 5.92 -2.88 30.10
C SER A 148 7.15 -1.99 30.28
N ALA A 149 7.97 -1.78 29.24
CA ALA A 149 9.15 -0.91 29.32
C ALA A 149 8.84 0.54 29.78
N PRO A 150 7.88 1.28 29.18
CA PRO A 150 7.53 2.62 29.66
C PRO A 150 6.83 2.60 31.02
N LEU A 151 6.02 1.58 31.32
CA LEU A 151 5.39 1.45 32.65
C LEU A 151 6.43 1.21 33.76
N SER A 152 7.42 0.35 33.52
CA SER A 152 8.53 0.13 34.45
C SER A 152 9.36 1.39 34.63
N PHE A 153 9.57 2.19 33.59
CA PHE A 153 10.25 3.48 33.72
C PHE A 153 9.46 4.51 34.53
N ILE A 154 8.13 4.52 34.44
CA ILE A 154 7.28 5.41 35.26
C ILE A 154 7.30 4.98 36.74
N ILE A 155 7.26 3.67 37.02
CA ILE A 155 7.19 3.14 38.39
C ILE A 155 8.55 3.11 39.08
N ALA A 156 9.61 2.72 38.36
CA ALA A 156 10.97 2.54 38.89
C ALA A 156 11.96 3.59 38.36
N GLY A 157 11.46 4.70 37.83
CA GLY A 157 12.27 5.80 37.32
C GLY A 157 13.27 6.33 38.35
N PRO A 158 14.41 6.88 37.89
CA PRO A 158 15.45 7.37 38.79
C PRO A 158 14.88 8.45 39.71
N SER A 159 15.16 8.33 41.01
CA SER A 159 14.77 9.34 41.99
C SER A 159 15.30 10.72 41.55
N PRO A 160 14.55 11.81 41.79
CA PRO A 160 14.93 13.16 41.34
C PRO A 160 16.33 13.57 41.82
N GLU A 161 16.77 13.03 42.96
CA GLU A 161 18.09 13.24 43.54
C GLU A 161 19.22 12.67 42.66
N ARG A 162 19.07 11.45 42.12
CA ARG A 162 20.10 10.84 41.25
C ARG A 162 20.20 11.54 39.90
N VAL A 163 19.08 12.07 39.41
CA VAL A 163 19.06 12.89 38.18
C VAL A 163 19.79 14.22 38.42
N ALA A 164 19.58 14.85 39.58
CA ALA A 164 20.28 16.06 39.96
C ALA A 164 21.80 15.85 40.12
N GLU A 165 22.23 14.74 40.74
CA GLU A 165 23.65 14.38 40.85
C GLU A 165 24.30 14.12 39.48
N SER A 166 23.62 13.41 38.58
CA SER A 166 24.12 13.17 37.22
C SER A 166 24.27 14.47 36.44
N ASN A 167 23.27 15.36 36.51
CA ASN A 167 23.31 16.67 35.87
C ASN A 167 24.42 17.56 36.45
N ALA A 168 24.63 17.53 37.77
CA ALA A 168 25.70 18.27 38.41
C ALA A 168 27.09 17.79 37.94
N ARG A 169 27.29 16.48 37.77
CA ARG A 169 28.53 15.91 37.22
C ARG A 169 28.74 16.32 35.76
N VAL A 170 27.70 16.25 34.93
CA VAL A 170 27.77 16.68 33.52
C VAL A 170 28.08 18.18 33.41
N LEU A 171 27.49 19.01 34.27
CA LEU A 171 27.77 20.45 34.32
C LEU A 171 29.18 20.75 34.81
N ALA A 172 29.72 19.96 35.74
CA ALA A 172 31.10 20.09 36.20
C ALA A 172 32.09 19.77 35.07
N GLU A 173 31.89 18.65 34.36
CA GLU A 173 32.71 18.28 33.20
C GLU A 173 32.63 19.32 32.07
N ALA A 174 31.45 19.91 31.84
CA ALA A 174 31.28 20.97 30.86
C ALA A 174 32.06 22.24 31.25
N ARG A 175 32.03 22.63 32.53
CA ARG A 175 32.80 23.77 33.05
C ARG A 175 34.30 23.53 32.95
N GLU A 176 34.77 22.32 33.21
CA GLU A 176 36.18 21.95 33.04
C GLU A 176 36.61 22.07 31.58
N LYS A 177 35.81 21.56 30.63
CA LYS A 177 36.08 21.70 29.19
C LYS A 177 36.05 23.15 28.72
N GLU A 178 35.17 23.99 29.27
CA GLU A 178 35.15 25.42 28.99
C GLU A 178 36.37 26.14 29.57
N ALA A 179 36.81 25.79 30.78
CA ALA A 179 38.02 26.33 31.38
C ALA A 179 39.27 25.93 30.58
N GLU A 180 39.36 24.68 30.10
CA GLU A 180 40.42 24.26 29.19
C GLU A 180 40.39 25.01 27.85
N ARG A 181 39.20 25.24 27.28
CA ARG A 181 39.05 26.06 26.07
C ARG A 181 39.48 27.51 26.32
N ARG A 182 39.11 28.12 27.45
CA ARG A 182 39.50 29.49 27.82
C ARG A 182 41.02 29.61 28.01
N LYS A 183 41.65 28.62 28.65
CA LYS A 183 43.11 28.52 28.78
C LYS A 183 43.81 28.40 27.42
N ARG A 184 43.27 27.59 26.49
CA ARG A 184 43.82 27.45 25.13
C ARG A 184 43.69 28.73 24.29
N LEU A 185 42.62 29.49 24.51
CA LEU A 185 42.37 30.75 23.78
C LEU A 185 43.13 31.95 24.38
N GLY A 186 43.92 31.76 25.45
CA GLY A 186 44.74 32.82 26.06
C GLY A 186 43.94 33.88 26.82
N VAL A 187 42.64 33.65 27.07
CA VAL A 187 41.71 34.62 27.68
C VAL A 187 42.00 34.85 29.17
N ASP A 188 42.72 33.93 29.82
CA ASP A 188 43.12 34.04 31.24
C ASP A 188 44.41 34.84 31.46
N THR A 189 44.99 35.47 30.43
CA THR A 189 46.14 36.38 30.64
C THR A 189 45.59 37.78 30.95
N PRO A 190 45.62 38.26 32.21
CA PRO A 190 45.29 39.65 32.49
C PRO A 190 46.30 40.54 31.76
N LEU A 191 45.84 41.24 30.73
CA LEU A 191 46.61 42.27 30.04
C LEU A 191 46.80 43.45 31.00
N ARG A 192 47.95 43.43 31.68
CA ARG A 192 48.60 44.49 32.47
C ARG A 192 47.87 44.92 33.76
N PRO A 193 48.61 45.13 34.86
CA PRO A 193 48.10 45.89 35.99
C PRO A 193 47.82 47.32 35.50
N ILE A 194 46.58 47.79 35.67
CA ILE A 194 46.24 49.20 35.46
C ILE A 194 46.84 49.97 36.63
N THR A 195 48.09 50.40 36.48
CA THR A 195 48.70 51.38 37.39
C THR A 195 48.46 52.78 36.82
N GLU A 196 47.57 53.47 37.53
CA GLU A 196 47.51 54.91 37.79
C GLU A 196 46.77 55.89 36.84
N VAL A 197 46.04 56.75 37.57
CA VAL A 197 45.52 58.09 37.28
C VAL A 197 44.09 58.20 36.69
N PRO A 198 43.13 58.80 37.44
CA PRO A 198 41.81 59.11 36.93
C PRO A 198 41.90 60.35 36.03
N GLN A 199 41.77 60.17 34.72
CA GLN A 199 41.49 61.29 33.82
C GLN A 199 40.09 61.15 33.23
N ALA A 200 39.30 62.17 33.59
CA ALA A 200 38.19 62.77 32.85
C ALA A 200 37.26 61.82 32.08
N SER A 201 36.08 61.62 32.68
CA SER A 201 34.80 61.38 32.01
C SER A 201 34.73 62.08 30.65
N ASP A 202 34.89 61.32 29.57
CA ASP A 202 34.62 61.79 28.20
C ASP A 202 33.48 60.98 27.58
N GLY A 203 32.35 61.67 27.39
CA GLY A 203 31.35 61.47 26.33
C GLY A 203 30.85 60.07 25.97
N GLY A 204 30.23 59.35 26.91
CA GLY A 204 29.40 58.18 26.57
C GLY A 204 27.91 58.53 26.52
N THR A 205 27.34 58.71 25.32
CA THR A 205 25.91 58.99 25.12
C THR A 205 25.03 57.89 25.71
N GLN A 206 24.38 58.17 26.84
CA GLN A 206 23.29 57.33 27.36
C GLN A 206 22.05 57.50 26.46
N LEU A 207 21.89 56.61 25.48
CA LEU A 207 20.61 56.44 24.80
C LEU A 207 19.65 55.70 25.74
N LYS A 208 18.93 56.49 26.53
CA LYS A 208 17.76 56.04 27.29
C LYS A 208 16.62 55.88 26.30
N VAL A 209 16.42 54.69 25.74
CA VAL A 209 15.24 54.39 24.92
C VAL A 209 14.05 54.24 25.88
N PRO A 210 13.06 55.15 25.88
CA PRO A 210 11.85 54.93 26.64
C PRO A 210 10.99 53.90 25.93
N ALA A 211 10.64 52.85 26.67
CA ALA A 211 9.62 51.89 26.28
C ALA A 211 8.25 52.58 26.18
N SER A 212 7.46 52.12 25.21
CA SER A 212 6.05 52.46 24.92
C SER A 212 5.78 53.76 24.16
N PHE A 213 5.59 53.62 22.85
CA PHE A 213 4.55 54.35 22.12
C PHE A 213 3.63 53.32 21.48
N SER A 214 2.41 53.26 21.99
CA SER A 214 1.23 52.69 21.35
C SER A 214 0.24 53.83 21.09
N VAL A 215 -0.80 53.55 20.29
CA VAL A 215 -1.94 54.41 19.89
C VAL A 215 -1.59 55.28 18.66
N GLN A 216 -2.25 55.20 17.51
CA GLN A 216 -3.48 54.50 17.06
C GLN A 216 -3.38 54.27 15.54
#